data_AF-A0A966I9Q8-F1
#
_entry.id   AF-A0A966I9Q8-F1
#
_cell.length_a   1.000
_cell.length_b   1.000
_cell.length_c   1.000
_cell.angle_alpha   90.00
_cell.angle_beta   90.00
_cell.angle_gamma   90.00
#
_symmetry.space_group_name_H-M   'P 1'
#
loop_
_entity.id
_entity.type
_entity.pdbx_description
1 polymer ?
#
loop_
_entity_poly.entity_id
_entity_poly.type
_entity_poly.pdbx_seq_one_letter_code
_entity_poly.pdbx_strand_id
1 'polypeptide(L)'
;MSPRRNHPKKRGSNKSSQNRGEDERDIAASHETIEEHEEGIYRVRKITGSSSTKPYRCPGCDQLIRMATPHIVAWIEGDVDSRRHWHSACWNKREHRRPNVERTRNAPRY
;
A
#
# COMPACT_ATOMS: atom_id res chain seq x y z
N MET A 1 6.40 7.84 -50.04
CA MET A 1 7.40 8.70 -49.36
C MET A 1 6.78 9.18 -48.05
N SER A 2 7.21 8.65 -46.90
CA SER A 2 6.68 8.99 -45.57
C SER A 2 7.49 10.10 -44.91
N PRO A 3 6.84 11.17 -44.41
CA PRO A 3 7.27 11.81 -43.15
C PRO A 3 6.10 12.49 -42.39
N ARG A 4 6.04 12.74 -41.07
CA ARG A 4 6.86 12.54 -39.87
C ARG A 4 5.85 12.64 -38.71
N ARG A 5 5.75 11.64 -37.83
CA ARG A 5 4.83 11.67 -36.67
C ARG A 5 5.45 12.54 -35.57
N ASN A 6 4.81 13.67 -35.25
CA ASN A 6 5.15 14.52 -34.11
C ASN A 6 4.06 14.36 -33.04
N HIS A 7 4.39 13.83 -31.86
CA HIS A 7 3.42 13.58 -30.78
C HIS A 7 3.69 14.53 -29.60
N PRO A 8 2.94 15.64 -29.44
CA PRO A 8 3.03 16.47 -28.25
C PRO A 8 2.26 15.84 -27.08
N LYS A 9 2.96 15.59 -25.96
CA LYS A 9 2.35 15.28 -24.65
C LYS A 9 2.02 16.56 -23.90
N LYS A 10 0.74 16.77 -23.59
CA LYS A 10 0.20 17.26 -22.29
C LYS A 10 -1.19 17.85 -22.52
N ARG A 11 -2.18 17.30 -21.82
CA ARG A 11 -3.23 18.05 -21.10
C ARG A 11 -4.21 17.08 -20.44
N GLY A 12 -4.33 17.21 -19.13
CA GLY A 12 -5.27 16.50 -18.29
C GLY A 12 -5.44 17.26 -16.98
N SER A 13 -5.73 18.55 -17.11
CA SER A 13 -6.23 19.38 -16.00
C SER A 13 -7.75 19.31 -16.02
N ASN A 14 -8.36 19.33 -14.83
CA ASN A 14 -9.80 19.47 -14.51
C ASN A 14 -10.48 18.11 -14.21
N LYS A 15 -11.27 17.91 -13.14
CA LYS A 15 -12.19 18.81 -12.40
C LYS A 15 -12.68 18.06 -11.14
N SER A 16 -12.83 18.75 -10.01
CA SER A 16 -14.02 18.67 -9.13
C SER A 16 -13.81 19.66 -7.98
N SER A 17 -14.24 20.91 -8.16
CA SER A 17 -15.54 21.41 -7.68
C SER A 17 -15.76 21.09 -6.19
N GLN A 18 -15.44 22.10 -5.39
CA GLN A 18 -15.88 22.29 -4.01
C GLN A 18 -17.32 21.81 -3.82
N ASN A 19 -17.51 20.85 -2.92
CA ASN A 19 -18.78 20.69 -2.21
C ASN A 19 -18.52 21.08 -0.77
N ARG A 20 -19.15 22.17 -0.35
CA ARG A 20 -19.07 22.81 0.95
C ARG A 20 -20.38 22.50 1.66
N GLY A 21 -20.29 21.70 2.71
CA GLY A 21 -21.32 21.37 3.69
C GLY A 21 -20.61 20.56 4.77
N GLU A 22 -20.11 21.21 5.82
CA GLU A 22 -20.82 21.28 7.11
C GLU A 22 -20.94 19.90 7.78
N ASP A 23 -19.80 19.34 8.16
CA ASP A 23 -19.70 18.41 9.29
C ASP A 23 -18.47 18.80 10.12
N GLU A 24 -18.74 19.78 10.98
CA GLU A 24 -17.86 20.26 12.03
C GLU A 24 -17.78 19.19 13.15
N ARG A 25 -16.58 18.62 13.32
CA ARG A 25 -16.12 17.71 14.40
C ARG A 25 -16.23 16.20 14.12
N ASP A 26 -15.29 15.70 13.31
CA ASP A 26 -14.76 14.32 13.46
C ASP A 26 -13.26 14.25 13.13
N ILE A 27 -12.48 15.12 13.79
CA ILE A 27 -11.02 15.08 13.81
C ILE A 27 -10.58 13.93 14.75
N ALA A 28 -10.93 12.68 14.43
CA ALA A 28 -10.42 11.46 15.09
C ALA A 28 -10.93 10.13 14.47
N ALA A 29 -11.71 10.14 13.38
CA ALA A 29 -12.23 8.90 12.81
C ALA A 29 -11.09 8.08 12.17
N SER A 30 -10.79 6.95 12.78
CA SER A 30 -9.75 5.99 12.39
C SER A 30 -9.59 5.88 10.87
N HIS A 31 -8.38 6.07 10.34
CA HIS A 31 -8.02 5.72 8.95
C HIS A 31 -8.06 4.20 8.68
N GLU A 32 -8.98 3.51 9.35
CA GLU A 32 -9.22 2.07 9.33
C GLU A 32 -10.40 1.78 8.40
N THR A 33 -10.25 0.75 7.58
CA THR A 33 -11.27 0.25 6.67
C THR A 33 -11.27 -1.26 6.78
N ILE A 34 -12.45 -1.87 6.65
CA ILE A 34 -12.59 -3.32 6.61
C ILE A 34 -12.58 -3.74 5.13
N GLU A 35 -11.76 -4.71 4.77
CA GLU A 35 -11.70 -5.29 3.44
C GLU A 35 -11.79 -6.81 3.52
N GLU A 36 -12.64 -7.43 2.70
CA GLU A 36 -12.77 -8.89 2.59
C GLU A 36 -11.88 -9.44 1.47
N HIS A 37 -11.14 -10.52 1.76
CA HIS A 37 -10.19 -11.14 0.84
C HIS A 37 -10.13 -12.66 1.02
N GLU A 38 -9.43 -13.39 0.13
CA GLU A 38 -9.43 -14.86 0.10
C GLU A 38 -9.04 -15.54 1.43
N GLU A 39 -8.16 -14.92 2.20
CA GLU A 39 -7.68 -15.43 3.50
C GLU A 39 -8.59 -15.06 4.68
N GLY A 40 -9.51 -14.10 4.49
CA GLY A 40 -10.44 -13.63 5.52
C GLY A 40 -10.71 -12.13 5.48
N ILE A 41 -11.41 -11.65 6.51
CA ILE A 41 -11.75 -10.24 6.70
C ILE A 41 -10.56 -9.52 7.35
N TYR A 42 -10.06 -8.49 6.66
CA TYR A 42 -8.93 -7.69 7.09
C TYR A 42 -9.37 -6.31 7.57
N ARG A 43 -8.79 -5.87 8.67
CA ARG A 43 -8.78 -4.46 9.08
C ARG A 43 -7.53 -3.80 8.55
N VAL A 44 -7.72 -2.70 7.83
CA VAL A 44 -6.68 -2.02 7.04
C VAL A 44 -6.60 -0.58 7.48
N ARG A 45 -5.43 -0.18 8.00
CA ARG A 45 -5.17 1.19 8.45
C ARG A 45 -4.11 1.87 7.60
N LYS A 46 -4.42 3.07 7.10
CA LYS A 46 -3.45 3.90 6.35
C LYS A 46 -2.58 4.72 7.32
N ILE A 47 -1.27 4.48 7.27
CA ILE A 47 -0.27 5.20 8.07
C ILE A 47 0.37 6.29 7.21
N THR A 48 0.38 7.51 7.74
CA THR A 48 1.05 8.66 7.11
C THR A 48 2.55 8.58 7.31
N GLY A 49 3.34 9.19 6.44
CA GLY A 49 4.80 9.23 6.61
C GLY A 49 5.20 9.76 7.98
N SER A 50 4.64 10.89 8.41
CA SER A 50 4.96 11.52 9.69
C SER A 50 4.69 10.66 10.93
N SER A 51 3.79 9.67 10.85
CA SER A 51 3.52 8.73 11.96
C SER A 51 4.41 7.48 11.92
N SER A 52 5.17 7.27 10.85
CA SER A 52 6.11 6.16 10.69
C SER A 52 7.46 6.49 11.35
N THR A 53 7.57 6.16 12.63
CA THR A 53 8.78 6.44 13.44
C THR A 53 9.78 5.29 13.48
N LYS A 54 9.42 4.11 12.96
CA LYS A 54 10.28 2.91 12.97
C LYS A 54 10.28 2.23 11.59
N PRO A 55 11.40 1.63 11.18
CA PRO A 55 11.40 0.81 9.99
C PRO A 55 10.70 -0.53 10.26
N TYR A 56 9.92 -1.00 9.29
CA TYR A 56 9.22 -2.29 9.36
C TYR A 56 9.50 -3.13 8.13
N ARG A 57 9.39 -4.46 8.23
CA ARG A 57 9.59 -5.35 7.09
C ARG A 57 8.27 -5.68 6.40
N CYS A 58 8.22 -5.49 5.08
CA CYS A 58 7.01 -5.75 4.30
C CYS A 58 6.88 -7.24 3.92
N PRO A 59 5.79 -7.93 4.28
CA PRO A 59 5.62 -9.35 3.93
C PRO A 59 5.57 -9.64 2.43
N GLY A 60 5.01 -8.73 1.62
CA GLY A 60 4.84 -8.98 0.18
C GLY A 60 6.10 -8.84 -0.68
N CYS A 61 7.15 -8.19 -0.17
CA CYS A 61 8.41 -8.01 -0.91
C CYS A 61 9.68 -8.19 -0.08
N ASP A 62 9.54 -8.44 1.22
CA ASP A 62 10.61 -8.64 2.20
C ASP A 62 11.59 -7.47 2.38
N GLN A 63 11.26 -6.31 1.79
CA GLN A 63 12.02 -5.06 1.90
C GLN A 63 11.59 -4.25 3.13
N LEU A 64 12.49 -3.39 3.60
CA LEU A 64 12.23 -2.46 4.70
C LEU A 64 11.42 -1.26 4.22
N ILE A 65 10.28 -1.03 4.86
CA ILE A 65 9.55 0.22 4.86
C ILE A 65 10.36 1.18 5.74
N ARG A 66 10.89 2.24 5.14
CA ARG A 66 11.69 3.23 5.88
C ARG A 66 10.79 4.08 6.79
N MET A 67 11.42 4.67 7.81
CA MET A 67 10.81 5.75 8.58
C MET A 67 10.33 6.87 7.64
N ALA A 68 9.35 7.65 8.09
CA ALA A 68 8.74 8.71 7.30
C ALA A 68 8.06 8.27 5.98
N THR A 69 7.94 6.96 5.71
CA THR A 69 7.32 6.44 4.48
C THR A 69 5.84 6.11 4.73
N PRO A 70 4.90 6.67 3.96
CA PRO A 70 3.48 6.27 4.03
C PRO A 70 3.29 4.81 3.65
N HIS A 71 2.53 4.07 4.45
CA HIS A 71 2.33 2.63 4.26
C HIS A 71 1.01 2.17 4.90
N ILE A 72 0.70 0.89 4.75
CA ILE A 72 -0.54 0.27 5.23
C ILE A 72 -0.23 -0.70 6.35
N VAL A 73 -1.03 -0.69 7.41
CA VAL A 73 -1.03 -1.71 8.45
C VAL A 73 -2.29 -2.55 8.31
N ALA A 74 -2.14 -3.86 8.17
CA ALA A 74 -3.27 -4.77 8.00
C ALA A 74 -3.17 -5.94 8.97
N TRP A 75 -4.31 -6.38 9.49
CA TRP A 75 -4.47 -7.53 10.38
C TRP A 75 -5.84 -8.20 10.19
N ILE A 76 -5.97 -9.45 10.60
CA ILE A 76 -7.24 -10.18 10.51
C ILE A 76 -8.20 -9.63 11.57
N GLU A 77 -9.48 -9.50 11.24
CA GLU A 77 -10.48 -9.07 12.20
C GLU A 77 -10.51 -9.99 13.43
N GLY A 78 -10.44 -9.38 14.63
CA GLY A 78 -10.35 -10.11 15.90
C GLY A 78 -8.92 -10.44 16.36
N ASP A 79 -7.91 -10.27 15.50
CA ASP A 79 -6.50 -10.53 15.84
C ASP A 79 -5.64 -9.28 15.61
N VAL A 80 -5.69 -8.36 16.58
CA VAL A 80 -4.97 -7.07 16.51
C VAL A 80 -3.46 -7.24 16.65
N ASP A 81 -2.99 -8.34 17.24
CA ASP A 81 -1.57 -8.56 17.47
C ASP A 81 -0.85 -9.05 16.20
N SER A 82 -1.57 -9.61 15.22
CA SER A 82 -1.03 -9.95 13.90
C SER A 82 -0.87 -8.77 12.93
N ARG A 83 -0.80 -7.53 13.44
CA ARG A 83 -0.54 -6.32 12.63
C ARG A 83 0.74 -6.43 11.80
N ARG A 84 0.56 -6.47 10.48
CA ARG A 84 1.65 -6.48 9.50
C ARG A 84 1.70 -5.16 8.74
N HIS A 85 2.92 -4.71 8.46
CA HIS A 85 3.17 -3.44 7.78
C HIS A 85 3.50 -3.72 6.31
N TRP A 86 2.77 -3.09 5.39
CA TRP A 86 2.86 -3.29 3.95
C TRP A 86 3.12 -1.98 3.25
N HIS A 87 3.97 -1.98 2.22
CA HIS A 87 3.94 -0.88 1.25
C HIS A 87 2.54 -0.81 0.61
N SER A 88 2.04 0.39 0.32
CA SER A 88 0.71 0.56 -0.29
C SER A 88 0.56 -0.23 -1.60
N ALA A 89 1.60 -0.24 -2.43
CA ALA A 89 1.62 -1.01 -3.67
C ALA A 89 1.71 -2.53 -3.46
N CYS A 90 2.28 -2.98 -2.34
CA CYS A 90 2.35 -4.40 -1.98
C CYS A 90 1.01 -4.90 -1.46
N TRP A 91 0.30 -4.10 -0.65
CA TRP A 91 -1.05 -4.42 -0.17
C TRP A 91 -2.04 -4.59 -1.33
N ASN A 92 -2.07 -3.63 -2.26
CA ASN A 92 -2.97 -3.66 -3.42
C ASN A 92 -2.73 -4.85 -4.36
N LYS A 93 -1.56 -5.49 -4.27
CA LYS A 93 -1.19 -6.64 -5.12
C LYS A 93 -0.79 -7.85 -4.28
N ARG A 94 -1.25 -7.95 -3.03
CA ARG A 94 -0.74 -8.91 -2.06
C ARG A 94 -0.88 -10.37 -2.50
N GLU A 95 -1.96 -10.71 -3.21
CA GLU A 95 -2.20 -12.05 -3.75
C GLU A 95 -1.11 -12.47 -4.75
N HIS A 96 -0.50 -11.51 -5.43
CA HIS A 96 0.56 -11.74 -6.41
C HIS A 96 1.95 -11.36 -5.90
N ARG A 97 2.05 -10.77 -4.70
CA ARG A 97 3.29 -10.29 -4.11
C ARG A 97 3.71 -11.22 -2.98
N ARG A 98 4.72 -12.02 -3.28
CA ARG A 98 5.45 -12.86 -2.32
C ARG A 98 6.90 -12.44 -2.26
N PRO A 99 7.58 -12.62 -1.10
CA PRO A 99 9.03 -12.53 -1.03
C PRO A 99 9.64 -13.32 -2.18
N ASN A 100 10.65 -12.77 -2.83
CA ASN A 100 11.42 -13.57 -3.75
C ASN A 100 12.14 -14.61 -2.90
N VAL A 101 11.73 -15.88 -2.97
CA VAL A 101 12.46 -16.97 -2.34
C VAL A 101 13.80 -17.02 -3.07
N GLU A 102 14.85 -16.47 -2.46
CA GLU A 102 16.21 -16.66 -2.92
C GLU A 102 16.55 -18.14 -2.76
N ARG A 103 16.10 -18.95 -3.73
CA ARG A 103 16.65 -20.27 -3.93
C ARG A 103 18.10 -20.03 -4.25
N THR A 104 18.98 -20.37 -3.31
CA THR A 104 20.42 -20.25 -3.50
C THR A 104 20.73 -20.88 -4.86
N ARG A 105 21.19 -20.05 -5.81
CA ARG A 105 21.60 -20.54 -7.14
C ARG A 105 22.76 -21.54 -7.05
N ASN A 106 23.27 -21.77 -5.84
CA ASN A 106 24.40 -22.61 -5.49
C ASN A 106 24.08 -23.64 -4.38
N ALA A 107 22.82 -23.98 -4.08
CA ALA A 107 22.55 -25.14 -3.23
C ALA A 107 23.17 -26.39 -3.89
N PRO A 108 24.12 -27.08 -3.24
CA PRO A 108 24.69 -28.29 -3.80
C PRO A 108 23.57 -29.30 -4.03
N ARG A 109 23.49 -29.83 -5.25
CA ARG A 109 22.65 -30.99 -5.57
C ARG A 109 23.39 -32.21 -5.05
N TYR A 110 23.07 -32.63 -3.84
CA TYR A 110 23.24 -34.02 -3.42
C TYR A 110 21.88 -34.58 -3.02
#